data_AF-A0A6M2F939-F1
#
_entry.id   AF-A0A6M2F939-F1
#
_cell.length_a   1.000
_cell.length_b   1.000
_cell.length_c   1.000
_cell.angle_alpha   90.00
_cell.angle_beta   90.00
_cell.angle_gamma   90.00
#
_symmetry.space_group_name_H-M   'P 1'
#
loop_
_entity.id
_entity.type
_entity.pdbx_description
1 polymer ?
#
loop_
_entity_poly.entity_id
_entity_poly.type
_entity_poly.pdbx_seq_one_letter_code
_entity_poly.pdbx_strand_id
1 'polypeptide(L)'
;MGSSTLLLLVVFVFDLVAFALAVAAEQRRNTAKIEKVGNDSYCRYDSDIATGLGVGSLLLLMATQLLIMVASRCLCCGKAMRPSGSRAWAIVLFITCWVFFFIAEICLLVASVRNGYHTKYLSDPSHSCQKVRKGIFGAGAAFVVLTGIVSELYYVSYSKANDEQPSYDRDTGIRMENL
;
A
#
# COMPACT_ATOMS: atom_id res chain seq x y z
N MET A 1 -7.14 22.13 -11.82
CA MET A 1 -5.70 21.96 -11.46
C MET A 1 -5.44 21.82 -9.95
N GLY A 2 -6.12 22.52 -9.03
CA GLY A 2 -5.79 22.44 -7.59
C GLY A 2 -6.15 21.13 -6.85
N SER A 3 -7.28 20.49 -7.17
CA SER A 3 -7.77 19.33 -6.39
C SER A 3 -6.99 18.04 -6.66
N SER A 4 -6.57 17.81 -7.90
CA SER A 4 -5.83 16.61 -8.30
C SER A 4 -4.39 16.62 -7.80
N THR A 5 -3.74 17.79 -7.77
CA THR A 5 -2.38 17.96 -7.23
C THR A 5 -2.34 17.76 -5.72
N LEU A 6 -3.33 18.28 -4.99
CA LEU A 6 -3.43 18.06 -3.54
C LEU A 6 -3.59 16.58 -3.21
N LEU A 7 -4.42 15.85 -3.97
CA LEU A 7 -4.60 14.41 -3.78
C LEU A 7 -3.29 13.65 -4.00
N LEU A 8 -2.59 13.93 -5.11
CA LEU A 8 -1.29 13.31 -5.40
C LEU A 8 -0.27 13.56 -4.30
N LEU A 9 -0.20 14.79 -3.76
CA LEU A 9 0.70 15.10 -2.64
C LEU A 9 0.34 14.32 -1.37
N VAL A 10 -0.95 14.21 -1.04
CA VAL A 10 -1.40 13.47 0.15
C VAL A 10 -1.07 11.98 0.00
N VAL A 11 -1.38 11.39 -1.15
CA VAL A 11 -1.08 10.00 -1.53
C VAL A 11 0.42 9.73 -1.41
N PHE A 12 1.25 10.57 -2.03
CA PHE A 12 2.71 10.45 -1.99
C PHE A 12 3.25 10.47 -0.55
N VAL A 13 2.78 11.41 0.27
CA VAL A 13 3.20 11.51 1.67
C VAL A 13 2.77 10.26 2.45
N PHE A 14 1.57 9.76 2.23
CA PHE A 14 1.09 8.55 2.91
C PHE A 14 1.88 7.31 2.50
N ASP A 15 2.23 7.16 1.21
CA ASP A 15 3.05 6.05 0.74
C ASP A 15 4.48 6.12 1.27
N LEU A 16 5.07 7.32 1.36
CA LEU A 16 6.37 7.51 2.01
C LEU A 16 6.34 7.13 3.50
N VAL A 17 5.29 7.52 4.21
CA VAL A 17 5.13 7.15 5.62
C VAL A 17 4.89 5.65 5.74
N ALA A 18 4.09 5.03 4.86
CA ALA A 18 3.84 3.59 4.85
C ALA A 18 5.14 2.82 4.61
N PHE A 19 5.96 3.28 3.67
CA PHE A 19 7.29 2.73 3.42
C PHE A 19 8.20 2.88 4.64
N ALA A 20 8.27 4.07 5.24
CA ALA A 20 9.07 4.31 6.44
C ALA A 20 8.63 3.41 7.61
N LEU A 21 7.32 3.21 7.81
CA LEU A 21 6.77 2.30 8.80
C LEU A 21 7.15 0.85 8.52
N ALA A 22 7.11 0.39 7.25
CA ALA A 22 7.53 -0.95 6.87
C ALA A 22 9.03 -1.18 7.16
N VAL A 23 9.88 -0.20 6.81
CA VAL A 23 11.33 -0.26 7.08
C VAL A 23 11.61 -0.19 8.59
N ALA A 24 10.91 0.66 9.33
CA ALA A 24 11.04 0.76 10.78
C ALA A 24 10.63 -0.56 11.46
N ALA A 25 9.55 -1.19 10.99
CA ALA A 25 9.13 -2.52 11.43
C ALA A 25 10.21 -3.57 11.14
N GLU A 26 10.85 -3.52 9.97
CA GLU A 26 11.95 -4.41 9.61
C GLU A 26 13.16 -4.25 10.54
N GLN A 27 13.56 -3.00 10.82
CA GLN A 27 14.69 -2.69 11.70
C GLN A 27 14.43 -3.14 13.15
N ARG A 28 13.20 -2.94 13.64
CA ARG A 28 12.80 -3.28 15.02
C ARG A 28 12.63 -4.78 15.26
N ARG A 29 12.40 -5.57 14.21
CA ARG A 29 12.21 -7.04 14.26
C ARG A 29 13.38 -7.82 14.91
N ASN A 30 14.51 -7.16 15.14
CA ASN A 30 15.77 -7.81 15.50
C ASN A 30 16.34 -7.36 16.85
N THR A 31 15.61 -6.53 17.60
CA THR A 31 16.07 -6.01 18.89
C THR A 31 15.49 -6.87 20.02
N ALA A 32 16.16 -8.00 20.30
CA ALA A 32 15.99 -8.67 21.59
C ALA A 32 16.80 -7.89 22.63
N LYS A 33 16.15 -7.36 23.66
CA LYS A 33 16.82 -6.80 24.83
C LYS A 33 17.00 -7.91 25.84
N ILE A 34 18.22 -8.05 26.35
CA ILE A 34 18.49 -8.98 27.45
C ILE A 34 18.09 -8.24 28.73
N GLU A 35 17.02 -8.69 29.37
CA GLU A 35 16.65 -8.23 30.71
C GLU A 35 17.16 -9.25 31.74
N LYS A 36 17.72 -8.75 32.84
CA LYS A 36 18.17 -9.58 33.97
C LYS A 36 17.14 -9.45 35.08
N VAL A 37 16.55 -10.56 35.50
CA VAL A 37 15.73 -10.64 36.70
C VAL A 37 16.38 -11.66 37.63
N GLY A 38 16.96 -11.16 38.73
CA GLY A 38 17.75 -11.98 39.64
C GLY A 38 19.05 -12.47 38.98
N ASN A 39 19.31 -13.78 39.08
CA ASN A 39 20.50 -14.42 38.50
C ASN A 39 20.26 -14.93 37.07
N ASP A 40 19.02 -14.85 36.58
CA ASP A 40 18.61 -15.34 35.28
C ASP A 40 18.49 -14.18 34.28
N SER A 41 19.02 -14.38 33.07
CA SER A 41 18.88 -13.47 31.94
C SER A 41 17.84 -14.01 30.97
N TYR A 42 16.81 -13.23 30.65
CA TYR A 42 15.79 -13.60 29.67
C TYR A 42 15.79 -12.61 28.48
N CYS A 43 15.47 -13.13 27.30
CA CYS A 43 15.34 -12.33 26.09
C CYS A 43 13.95 -11.68 26.04
N ARG A 44 13.86 -10.36 26.18
CA ARG A 44 12.65 -9.60 25.90
C ARG A 44 12.66 -9.13 24.45
N TYR A 45 11.68 -9.55 23.67
CA TYR A 45 11.53 -9.12 22.28
C TYR A 45 10.57 -7.94 22.16
N ASP A 46 10.97 -6.89 21.44
CA ASP A 46 10.11 -5.74 21.09
C ASP A 46 9.12 -6.07 19.93
N SER A 47 8.57 -7.30 19.91
CA SER A 47 7.70 -7.78 18.82
C SER A 47 6.41 -6.99 18.68
N ASP A 48 5.84 -6.52 19.80
CA ASP A 48 4.57 -5.78 19.77
C ASP A 48 4.71 -4.45 19.02
N ILE A 49 5.87 -3.80 19.14
CA ILE A 49 6.16 -2.53 18.47
C ILE A 49 6.37 -2.76 16.97
N ALA A 50 7.18 -3.75 16.60
CA ALA A 50 7.44 -4.06 15.19
C ALA A 50 6.16 -4.54 14.46
N THR A 51 5.32 -5.33 15.13
CA THR A 51 4.02 -5.74 14.59
C THR A 51 3.08 -4.54 14.45
N GLY A 52 3.04 -3.64 15.44
CA GLY A 52 2.25 -2.41 15.37
C GLY A 52 2.67 -1.50 14.20
N LEU A 53 3.97 -1.34 13.96
CA LEU A 53 4.49 -0.57 12.82
C LEU A 53 4.15 -1.24 11.47
N GLY A 54 4.25 -2.57 11.39
CA GLY A 54 3.88 -3.33 10.20
C GLY A 54 2.39 -3.23 9.87
N VAL A 55 1.51 -3.35 10.87
CA VAL A 55 0.07 -3.15 10.73
C VAL A 55 -0.25 -1.69 10.39
N GLY A 56 0.47 -0.73 10.97
CA GLY A 56 0.31 0.69 10.62
C GLY A 56 0.65 0.98 9.15
N SER A 57 1.75 0.41 8.65
CA SER A 57 2.15 0.49 7.24
C SER A 57 1.05 -0.06 6.32
N LEU A 58 0.51 -1.24 6.66
CA LEU A 58 -0.58 -1.89 5.94
C LEU A 58 -1.82 -0.99 5.87
N LEU A 59 -2.31 -0.53 7.02
CA LEU A 59 -3.51 0.31 7.08
C LEU A 59 -3.35 1.62 6.29
N LEU A 60 -2.15 2.19 6.31
CA LEU A 60 -1.87 3.42 5.59
C LEU A 60 -1.83 3.19 4.07
N LEU A 61 -1.19 2.10 3.61
CA LEU A 61 -1.20 1.71 2.20
C LEU A 61 -2.63 1.44 1.70
N MET A 62 -3.43 0.74 2.52
CA MET A 62 -4.84 0.51 2.24
C MET A 62 -5.64 1.81 2.12
N ALA A 63 -5.38 2.77 3.02
CA ALA A 63 -6.02 4.09 2.95
C ALA A 63 -5.64 4.84 1.67
N THR A 64 -4.37 4.84 1.27
CA THR A 64 -3.93 5.45 0.01
C THR A 64 -4.62 4.83 -1.19
N GLN A 65 -4.65 3.50 -1.27
CA GLN A 65 -5.30 2.77 -2.37
C GLN A 65 -6.79 3.13 -2.46
N LEU A 66 -7.50 3.18 -1.32
CA LEU A 66 -8.91 3.58 -1.26
C LEU A 66 -9.14 5.02 -1.70
N LEU A 67 -8.28 5.97 -1.29
CA LEU A 67 -8.37 7.37 -1.68
C LEU A 67 -8.28 7.53 -3.20
N ILE A 68 -7.33 6.86 -3.84
CA ILE A 68 -7.17 6.87 -5.30
C ILE A 68 -8.42 6.30 -5.98
N MET A 69 -9.00 5.21 -5.46
CA MET A 69 -10.19 4.60 -6.05
C MET A 69 -11.44 5.46 -5.94
N VAL A 70 -11.65 6.08 -4.78
CA VAL A 70 -12.76 7.01 -4.56
C VAL A 70 -12.61 8.21 -5.49
N ALA A 71 -11.40 8.75 -5.61
CA ALA A 71 -11.14 9.89 -6.48
C ALA A 71 -11.26 9.56 -7.96
N SER A 72 -10.85 8.36 -8.38
CA SER A 72 -11.02 7.89 -9.77
C SER A 72 -12.41 7.32 -10.05
N ARG A 73 -13.31 7.34 -9.05
CA ARG A 73 -14.69 6.79 -9.07
C ARG A 73 -14.79 5.33 -9.51
N CYS A 74 -13.75 4.53 -9.30
CA CYS A 74 -13.56 3.20 -9.91
C CYS A 74 -13.70 3.24 -11.45
N LEU A 75 -12.74 2.72 -12.21
CA LEU A 75 -12.85 2.61 -13.68
C LEU A 75 -14.18 1.98 -14.16
N CYS A 76 -14.83 1.17 -13.31
CA CYS A 76 -16.14 0.54 -13.52
C CYS A 76 -17.35 1.50 -13.46
N CYS A 77 -17.27 2.64 -12.76
CA CYS A 77 -18.38 3.59 -12.59
C CYS A 77 -18.08 4.99 -13.19
N GLY A 78 -16.91 5.14 -13.83
CA GLY A 78 -16.50 6.35 -14.53
C GLY A 78 -17.15 6.51 -15.91
N LYS A 79 -17.17 7.75 -16.42
CA LYS A 79 -17.58 8.05 -17.80
C LYS A 79 -16.69 7.31 -18.78
N ALA A 80 -17.25 6.84 -19.90
CA ALA A 80 -16.50 6.13 -20.94
C ALA A 80 -15.33 7.00 -21.44
N MET A 81 -14.10 6.64 -21.07
CA MET A 81 -12.89 7.26 -21.60
C MET A 81 -12.84 7.04 -23.12
N ARG A 82 -12.58 8.10 -23.88
CA ARG A 82 -12.52 8.06 -25.36
C ARG A 82 -11.59 6.92 -25.81
N PRO A 83 -11.93 6.19 -26.89
CA PRO A 83 -11.11 5.11 -27.40
C PRO A 83 -9.80 5.69 -27.94
N SER A 84 -8.72 5.50 -27.19
CA SER A 84 -7.35 5.94 -27.50
C SER A 84 -6.38 4.91 -26.89
N GLY A 85 -5.19 4.73 -27.46
CA GLY A 85 -4.15 3.86 -26.89
C GLY A 85 -3.81 4.16 -25.43
N SER A 86 -4.10 5.39 -24.97
CA SER A 86 -4.01 5.81 -23.57
C SER A 86 -4.95 5.04 -22.62
N ARG A 87 -6.11 4.55 -23.10
CA ARG A 87 -7.06 3.73 -22.32
C ARG A 87 -6.48 2.36 -21.96
N ALA A 88 -5.79 1.70 -22.89
CA ALA A 88 -5.14 0.43 -22.62
C ALA A 88 -4.05 0.59 -21.57
N TRP A 89 -3.28 1.68 -21.64
CA TRP A 89 -2.23 1.99 -20.69
C TRP A 89 -2.77 2.29 -19.28
N ALA A 90 -3.85 3.07 -19.16
CA ALA A 90 -4.51 3.33 -17.88
C ALA A 90 -5.07 2.06 -17.22
N ILE A 91 -5.64 1.15 -18.02
CA ILE A 91 -6.15 -0.15 -17.51
C ILE A 91 -4.98 -1.04 -17.06
N VAL A 92 -3.90 -1.11 -17.83
CA VAL A 92 -2.71 -1.89 -17.45
C VAL A 92 -2.10 -1.35 -16.16
N LEU A 93 -1.94 -0.03 -16.04
CA LEU A 93 -1.47 0.60 -14.81
C LEU A 93 -2.38 0.31 -13.62
N PHE A 94 -3.69 0.37 -13.81
CA PHE A 94 -4.66 0.05 -12.75
C PHE A 94 -4.51 -1.39 -12.28
N ILE A 95 -4.49 -2.36 -13.20
CA ILE A 95 -4.31 -3.78 -12.85
C ILE A 95 -2.95 -3.99 -12.15
N THR A 96 -1.89 -3.38 -12.67
CA THR A 96 -0.54 -3.50 -12.10
C THR A 96 -0.48 -2.92 -10.69
N CYS A 97 -1.11 -1.77 -10.46
CA CYS A 97 -1.24 -1.15 -9.14
C CYS A 97 -1.93 -2.08 -8.15
N TRP A 98 -3.06 -2.69 -8.53
CA TRP A 98 -3.75 -3.66 -7.68
C TRP A 98 -2.91 -4.89 -7.35
N VAL A 99 -2.21 -5.44 -8.34
CA VAL A 99 -1.35 -6.61 -8.14
C VAL A 99 -0.25 -6.28 -7.13
N PHE A 100 0.44 -5.15 -7.29
CA PHE A 100 1.47 -4.74 -6.33
C PHE A 100 0.90 -4.45 -4.94
N PHE A 101 -0.27 -3.82 -4.87
CA PHE A 101 -0.97 -3.57 -3.61
C PHE A 101 -1.26 -4.87 -2.85
N PHE A 102 -1.86 -5.86 -3.50
CA PHE A 102 -2.17 -7.14 -2.84
C PHE A 102 -0.91 -7.90 -2.42
N ILE A 103 0.16 -7.84 -3.22
CA ILE A 103 1.44 -8.45 -2.84
C ILE A 103 2.02 -7.74 -1.61
N ALA A 104 2.02 -6.41 -1.58
CA ALA A 104 2.50 -5.62 -0.44
C ALA A 104 1.73 -5.97 0.83
N GLU A 105 0.40 -5.96 0.77
CA GLU A 105 -0.51 -6.31 1.86
C GLU A 105 -0.22 -7.71 2.42
N ILE A 106 -0.17 -8.73 1.55
CA ILE A 106 0.10 -10.11 1.98
C ILE A 106 1.49 -10.22 2.60
N CYS A 107 2.51 -9.59 2.00
CA CYS A 107 3.86 -9.58 2.56
C CYS A 107 3.90 -8.92 3.94
N LEU A 108 3.28 -7.74 4.11
CA LEU A 108 3.25 -7.02 5.39
C LEU A 108 2.43 -7.76 6.46
N LEU A 109 1.30 -8.37 6.09
CA LEU A 109 0.49 -9.22 6.97
C LEU A 109 1.30 -10.42 7.46
N VAL A 110 1.86 -11.19 6.54
CA VAL A 110 2.65 -12.38 6.88
C VAL A 110 3.87 -11.99 7.72
N ALA A 111 4.51 -10.86 7.40
CA ALA A 111 5.67 -10.37 8.14
C ALA A 111 5.28 -9.97 9.58
N SER A 112 4.16 -9.26 9.75
CA SER A 112 3.63 -8.82 11.04
C SER A 112 3.16 -10.01 11.90
N VAL A 113 2.41 -10.94 11.32
CA VAL A 113 1.95 -12.17 12.00
C VAL A 113 3.13 -13.01 12.44
N ARG A 114 4.08 -13.30 11.55
CA ARG A 114 5.29 -14.06 11.91
C ARG A 114 6.10 -13.34 12.98
N ASN A 115 6.12 -12.01 12.99
CA ASN A 115 6.81 -11.26 14.03
C ASN A 115 6.17 -11.40 15.42
N GLY A 116 4.84 -11.47 15.50
CA GLY A 116 4.13 -11.71 16.77
C GLY A 116 4.11 -13.18 17.21
N TYR A 117 4.03 -14.13 16.28
CA TYR A 117 3.96 -15.55 16.60
C TYR A 117 5.32 -16.13 17.01
N HIS A 118 6.42 -15.81 16.30
CA HIS A 118 7.72 -16.42 16.63
C HIS A 118 8.27 -16.00 17.99
N THR A 119 7.85 -14.87 18.56
CA THR A 119 8.33 -14.42 19.88
C THR A 119 7.60 -15.09 21.05
N LYS A 120 6.34 -15.51 20.87
CA LYS A 120 5.53 -16.13 21.93
C LYS A 120 5.85 -17.61 22.19
N TYR A 121 6.47 -18.30 21.22
CA TYR A 121 6.78 -19.74 21.31
C TYR A 121 8.28 -20.06 21.43
N LEU A 122 9.18 -19.10 21.17
CA LEU A 122 10.64 -19.23 21.38
C LEU A 122 11.10 -18.61 22.71
N SER A 123 10.18 -18.38 23.65
CA SER A 123 10.48 -17.99 25.04
C SER A 123 11.06 -19.15 25.86
N ASP A 124 11.84 -20.04 25.22
CA ASP A 124 12.53 -21.15 25.87
C ASP A 124 13.95 -20.69 26.25
N PRO A 125 14.38 -20.77 27.52
CA PRO A 125 15.65 -20.19 28.01
C PRO A 125 16.90 -20.82 27.40
N SER A 126 16.76 -21.91 26.64
CA SER A 126 17.86 -22.80 26.25
C SER A 126 18.58 -22.41 24.95
N HIS A 127 18.02 -21.51 24.13
CA HIS A 127 18.61 -21.13 22.84
C HIS A 127 18.89 -19.62 22.75
N SER A 128 20.19 -19.28 22.69
CA SER A 128 20.74 -17.92 22.47
C SER A 128 19.85 -17.07 21.55
N CYS A 129 19.38 -15.89 22.02
CA CYS A 129 18.27 -15.12 21.43
C CYS A 129 18.25 -15.17 19.89
N GLN A 130 17.35 -15.97 19.32
CA GLN A 130 17.35 -16.25 17.90
C GLN A 130 16.75 -15.10 17.09
N LYS A 131 17.56 -14.55 16.18
CA LYS A 131 17.17 -13.46 15.26
C LYS A 131 16.31 -14.03 14.12
N VAL A 132 15.14 -13.45 13.87
CA VAL A 132 14.24 -13.88 12.78
C VAL A 132 14.89 -13.60 11.41
N ARG A 133 14.75 -14.54 10.46
CA ARG A 133 15.34 -14.44 9.12
C ARG A 133 14.77 -13.25 8.34
N LYS A 134 15.66 -12.46 7.74
CA LYS A 134 15.37 -11.29 6.89
C LYS A 134 14.70 -11.73 5.58
N GLY A 135 13.74 -10.95 5.08
CA GLY A 135 13.26 -11.12 3.71
C GLY A 135 11.83 -10.63 3.43
N ILE A 136 10.87 -10.96 4.29
CA ILE A 136 9.44 -10.70 3.99
C ILE A 136 9.07 -9.23 4.22
N PHE A 137 9.65 -8.59 5.23
CA PHE A 137 9.46 -7.16 5.47
C PHE A 137 10.07 -6.31 4.35
N GLY A 138 11.32 -6.58 3.95
CA GLY A 138 11.96 -5.87 2.84
C GLY A 138 11.23 -6.06 1.50
N ALA A 139 10.71 -7.26 1.22
CA ALA A 139 9.87 -7.48 0.04
C ALA A 139 8.59 -6.62 0.10
N GLY A 140 7.89 -6.62 1.25
CA GLY A 140 6.72 -5.77 1.47
C GLY A 140 7.02 -4.28 1.25
N ALA A 141 8.12 -3.78 1.81
CA ALA A 141 8.56 -2.39 1.63
C ALA A 141 8.85 -2.05 0.16
N ALA A 142 9.44 -2.96 -0.61
CA ALA A 142 9.68 -2.76 -2.04
C ALA A 142 8.34 -2.66 -2.82
N PHE A 143 7.38 -3.54 -2.52
CA PHE A 143 6.06 -3.49 -3.17
C PHE A 143 5.23 -2.27 -2.73
N VAL A 144 5.41 -1.73 -1.51
CA VAL A 144 4.82 -0.43 -1.11
C VAL A 144 5.29 0.68 -2.04
N VAL A 145 6.59 0.79 -2.29
CA VAL A 145 7.15 1.83 -3.18
C VAL A 145 6.65 1.65 -4.61
N LEU A 146 6.66 0.41 -5.12
CA LEU A 146 6.15 0.11 -6.47
C LEU A 146 4.65 0.44 -6.59
N THR A 147 3.86 0.13 -5.55
CA THR A 147 2.44 0.47 -5.51
C THR A 147 2.24 1.98 -5.58
N GLY A 148 2.98 2.75 -4.77
CA GLY A 148 2.90 4.21 -4.77
C GLY A 148 3.23 4.81 -6.13
N ILE A 149 4.37 4.45 -6.72
CA ILE A 149 4.78 4.95 -8.05
C ILE A 149 3.73 4.64 -9.12
N VAL A 150 3.26 3.38 -9.20
CA VAL A 150 2.29 2.99 -10.23
C VAL A 150 0.94 3.65 -10.00
N SER A 151 0.53 3.85 -8.74
CA SER A 151 -0.74 4.48 -8.38
C SER A 151 -0.77 5.98 -8.74
N GLU A 152 0.35 6.69 -8.57
CA GLU A 152 0.50 8.08 -9.01
C GLU A 152 0.49 8.20 -10.53
N LEU A 153 1.25 7.36 -11.24
CA LEU A 153 1.26 7.32 -12.70
C LEU A 153 -0.13 7.03 -13.27
N TYR A 154 -0.86 6.12 -12.62
CA TYR A 154 -2.26 5.82 -12.93
C TYR A 154 -3.13 7.06 -12.75
N TYR A 155 -3.05 7.73 -11.59
CA TYR A 155 -3.91 8.89 -11.30
C TYR A 155 -3.59 10.09 -12.19
N VAL A 156 -2.32 10.34 -12.52
CA VAL A 156 -1.92 11.37 -13.49
C VAL A 156 -2.51 11.07 -14.86
N SER A 157 -2.39 9.83 -15.33
CA SER A 157 -2.94 9.41 -16.62
C SER A 157 -4.47 9.55 -16.66
N TYR A 158 -5.14 9.17 -15.57
CA TYR A 158 -6.58 9.33 -15.39
C TYR A 158 -7.01 10.81 -15.40
N SER A 159 -6.32 11.66 -14.64
CA SER A 159 -6.65 13.09 -14.52
C SER A 159 -6.51 13.81 -15.86
N LYS A 160 -5.46 13.52 -16.64
CA LYS A 160 -5.27 14.07 -18.00
C LYS A 160 -6.40 13.64 -18.94
N ALA A 161 -6.75 12.35 -18.92
CA ALA A 161 -7.85 11.84 -19.75
C ALA A 161 -9.20 12.47 -19.39
N ASN A 162 -9.39 12.86 -18.13
CA ASN A 162 -10.61 13.50 -17.64
C ASN A 162 -10.65 15.02 -17.93
N ASP A 163 -9.51 15.72 -17.87
CA ASP A 163 -9.39 17.16 -18.20
C ASP A 163 -9.49 17.42 -19.71
N GLU A 164 -9.06 16.47 -20.56
CA GLU A 164 -9.13 16.58 -22.02
C GLU A 164 -10.51 16.28 -22.61
N GLN A 165 -11.50 15.85 -21.81
CA GLN A 165 -12.88 15.76 -22.28
C GLN A 165 -13.52 17.15 -22.21
N PRO A 166 -13.87 17.79 -23.36
CA PRO A 166 -14.84 18.87 -23.30
C PRO A 166 -16.08 18.29 -22.65
N SER A 167 -16.71 19.05 -21.76
CA SER A 167 -18.06 18.81 -21.30
C SER A 167 -18.97 18.71 -22.53
N TYR A 168 -19.07 17.52 -23.12
CA TYR A 168 -20.15 17.19 -24.02
C TYR A 168 -21.36 17.17 -23.13
N ASP A 169 -22.02 18.31 -23.20
CA ASP A 169 -23.29 18.55 -22.58
C ASP A 169 -24.22 17.39 -22.93
N ARG A 170 -25.04 17.10 -21.94
CA ARG A 170 -25.86 15.92 -21.83
C ARG A 170 -27.05 16.07 -22.78
N ASP A 171 -26.79 15.98 -24.09
CA ASP A 171 -27.84 16.12 -25.09
C ASP A 171 -27.60 15.21 -26.30
N THR A 172 -27.51 13.90 -26.04
CA THR A 172 -27.95 12.92 -27.03
C THR A 172 -29.41 12.58 -26.72
N GLY A 173 -30.28 13.57 -26.91
CA GLY A 173 -31.69 13.32 -27.15
C GLY A 173 -31.80 12.42 -28.37
N ILE A 174 -32.27 11.19 -28.15
CA ILE A 174 -32.68 10.29 -29.23
C ILE A 174 -33.85 10.98 -29.94
N ARG A 175 -33.57 11.72 -31.02
CA ARG A 175 -34.60 12.01 -32.02
C ARG A 175 -34.70 10.77 -32.89
N MET A 176 -35.65 9.90 -32.54
CA MET A 176 -36.23 8.99 -33.53
C MET A 176 -36.95 9.87 -34.55
N GLU A 177 -36.36 10.02 -35.74
CA GLU A 177 -37.14 10.39 -36.92
C GLU A 177 -37.80 9.10 -37.42
N ASN A 178 -39.10 8.96 -37.13
CA ASN A 178 -39.97 7.96 -37.73
C ASN A 178 -40.70 8.60 -38.91
N LEU A 179 -40.67 7.87 -40.03
CA LEU A 179 -41.39 8.02 -41.32
C LEU A 179 -41.06 9.24 -42.19
#